data_AF-A0A932GFX5-F1
#
_entry.id   AF-A0A932GFX5-F1
#
_cell.length_a   1.000
_cell.length_b   1.000
_cell.length_c   1.000
_cell.angle_alpha   90.00
_cell.angle_beta   90.00
_cell.angle_gamma   90.00
#
_symmetry.space_group_name_H-M   'P 1'
#
loop_
_entity.id
_entity.type
_entity.pdbx_description
1 polymer ?
#
loop_
_entity_poly.entity_id
_entity_poly.type
_entity_poly.pdbx_seq_one_letter_code
_entity_poly.pdbx_strand_id
1 'polypeptide(L)' 'MAVSDKLMLGFIVRRCAREIGHAPTPEEFAVWANGQEEAGRRYSLFGSPISPADARVMLRHPARLVTVRPDSAVKSAAR' A
#
# COMPACT_ATOMS: atom_id res chain seq x y z
N MET A 1 4.70 7.15 -18.69
CA MET A 1 5.69 6.81 -17.66
C MET A 1 4.96 6.77 -16.33
N ALA A 2 4.95 5.63 -15.64
CA ALA A 2 4.28 5.53 -14.34
C ALA A 2 5.13 6.29 -13.32
N VAL A 3 4.58 7.39 -12.78
CA VAL A 3 5.21 8.16 -11.71
C VAL A 3 5.17 7.25 -10.48
N SER A 4 6.31 6.66 -10.12
CA SER A 4 6.38 5.78 -8.95
C SER A 4 6.56 6.67 -7.73
N ASP A 5 5.49 6.93 -6.99
CA ASP A 5 5.54 7.70 -5.76
C ASP A 5 6.23 6.87 -4.67
N LYS A 6 7.37 7.38 -4.19
CA LYS A 6 8.03 6.84 -3.00
C LYS A 6 7.37 7.41 -1.76
N LEU A 7 6.80 6.54 -0.93
CA LEU A 7 6.20 6.90 0.35
C LEU A 7 6.96 6.25 1.50
N MET A 8 6.99 6.90 2.67
CA MET A 8 7.55 6.22 3.86
C MET A 8 6.55 5.18 4.36
N LEU A 9 7.05 4.01 4.76
CA LEU A 9 6.23 2.94 5.31
C LEU A 9 5.36 3.41 6.47
N GLY A 10 5.87 4.28 7.34
CA GLY A 10 5.12 4.83 8.46
C GLY A 10 3.83 5.55 8.03
N PHE A 11 3.81 6.22 6.88
CA PHE A 11 2.58 6.84 6.35
C PHE A 11 1.58 5.78 5.88
N ILE A 12 2.07 4.75 5.20
CA ILE A 12 1.24 3.66 4.70
C ILE A 12 0.62 2.87 5.86
N VAL A 13 1.41 2.56 6.89
CA VAL A 13 0.96 1.85 8.10
C VAL A 13 -0.08 2.67 8.85
N ARG A 14 0.10 4.00 8.97
CA ARG A 14 -0.90 4.89 9.58
C ARG A 14 -2.20 4.93 8.77
N ARG A 15 -2.13 4.93 7.44
CA ARG A 15 -3.31 4.84 6.57
C ARG A 15 -4.05 3.52 6.79
N CYS A 16 -3.34 2.40 6.74
CA CYS A 16 -3.89 1.07 7.04
C CYS A 16 -4.57 1.05 8.41
N ALA A 17 -3.88 1.53 9.45
CA ALA A 17 -4.41 1.58 10.80
C ALA A 17 -5.71 2.40 10.92
N ARG A 18 -5.80 3.51 10.19
CA ARG A 18 -7.00 4.34 10.14
C ARG A 18 -8.16 3.64 9.44
N GLU A 19 -7.90 2.87 8.39
CA GLU A 19 -8.93 2.14 7.64
C GLU A 19 -9.43 0.90 8.38
N ILE A 20 -8.57 0.17 9.10
CA ILE A 20 -8.97 -1.01 9.88
C ILE A 20 -9.40 -0.68 11.32
N GLY A 21 -9.10 0.53 11.81
CA GLY A 21 -9.51 1.03 13.13
C GLY A 21 -8.58 0.71 14.30
N HIS A 22 -7.41 0.10 14.05
CA HIS A 22 -6.40 -0.19 15.07
C HIS A 22 -5.00 -0.35 14.44
N ALA A 23 -3.96 -0.51 15.27
CA ALA A 23 -2.63 -0.82 14.77
C ALA A 23 -2.62 -2.21 14.08
N PRO A 24 -2.13 -2.33 12.83
CA PRO A 24 -2.21 -3.58 12.08
C PRO A 24 -1.18 -4.61 12.58
N THR A 25 -1.61 -5.86 12.62
CA THR A 25 -0.72 -7.02 12.62
C THR A 25 -0.05 -7.19 11.24
N PRO A 26 1.06 -7.94 11.14
CA PRO A 26 1.67 -8.25 9.85
C PRO A 26 0.69 -8.90 8.85
N GLU A 27 -0.18 -9.77 9.34
CA GLU A 27 -1.19 -10.48 8.56
C GLU A 27 -2.24 -9.51 8.00
N GLU A 28 -2.78 -8.62 8.84
CA GLU A 28 -3.75 -7.60 8.42
C GLU A 28 -3.13 -6.59 7.45
N PHE A 29 -1.90 -6.17 7.71
CA PHE A 29 -1.19 -5.26 6.81
C PHE A 29 -0.99 -5.88 5.43
N ALA A 30 -0.60 -7.16 5.35
CA ALA A 30 -0.45 -7.87 4.10
C ALA A 30 -1.78 -7.99 3.35
N VAL A 31 -2.85 -8.39 4.03
CA VAL A 31 -4.20 -8.47 3.44
C VAL A 31 -4.65 -7.11 2.90
N TRP A 32 -4.52 -6.06 3.70
CA TRP A 32 -4.88 -4.71 3.33
C TRP A 32 -4.05 -4.22 2.12
N ALA A 33 -2.73 -4.35 2.17
CA ALA A 33 -1.85 -3.90 1.10
C ALA A 33 -2.06 -4.67 -0.22
N ASN A 34 -2.43 -5.95 -0.15
CA ASN A 34 -2.66 -6.79 -1.33
C ASN A 34 -4.07 -6.60 -1.93
N GLY A 35 -5.02 -6.06 -1.16
CA GLY A 35 -6.43 -5.94 -1.49
C GLY A 35 -6.91 -4.52 -1.79
N GLN A 36 -6.03 -3.63 -2.25
CA GLN A 36 -6.44 -2.28 -2.65
C GLN A 36 -7.40 -2.35 -3.84
N GLU A 37 -8.35 -1.42 -3.92
CA GLU A 37 -9.33 -1.35 -5.00
C GLU A 37 -9.38 0.07 -5.57
N GLU A 38 -9.26 0.18 -6.89
CA GLU A 38 -9.39 1.44 -7.61
C GLU A 38 -10.20 1.21 -8.90
N ALA A 39 -11.21 2.04 -9.14
CA ALA A 39 -12.11 1.92 -10.30
C ALA A 39 -12.68 0.50 -10.49
N GLY A 40 -12.99 -0.20 -9.39
CA GLY A 40 -13.49 -1.58 -9.40
C GLY A 40 -12.44 -2.65 -9.73
N ARG A 41 -11.15 -2.31 -9.79
CA ARG A 41 -10.06 -3.26 -10.00
C ARG A 41 -9.22 -3.40 -8.74
N ARG A 42 -9.04 -4.65 -8.31
CA ARG A 42 -8.14 -4.97 -7.21
C ARG A 42 -6.68 -4.97 -7.64
N TYR A 43 -5.81 -4.46 -6.78
CA TYR A 43 -4.38 -4.44 -7.00
C TYR A 43 -3.60 -4.53 -5.68
N SER A 44 -2.34 -4.95 -5.78
CA SER A 44 -1.40 -4.90 -4.66
C SER A 44 -0.69 -3.56 -4.64
N LEU A 45 -0.69 -2.90 -3.49
CA LEU A 45 -0.13 -1.56 -3.26
C LEU A 45 1.33 -1.46 -3.69
N PHE A 46 2.12 -2.49 -3.43
CA PHE A 46 3.56 -2.56 -3.72
C PHE A 46 3.88 -3.14 -5.11
N GLY A 47 2.88 -3.25 -6.00
CA GLY A 47 3.03 -3.82 -7.33
C GLY A 47 2.96 -5.35 -7.38
N SER A 48 3.37 -6.02 -6.31
CA SER A 48 3.25 -7.46 -6.11
C SER A 48 2.64 -7.78 -4.74
N PRO A 49 2.00 -8.95 -4.57
CA PRO A 49 1.56 -9.40 -3.27
C PRO A 49 2.72 -9.54 -2.30
N ILE A 50 2.55 -9.05 -1.07
CA ILE A 50 3.51 -9.26 0.02
C ILE A 50 3.03 -10.36 0.97
N SER A 51 3.97 -11.10 1.56
CA SER A 51 3.67 -12.09 2.59
C SER A 51 3.56 -11.43 3.98
N PRO A 52 2.95 -12.11 4.97
CA PRO A 52 3.01 -11.65 6.37
C PRO A 52 4.44 -11.54 6.91
N ALA A 53 5.38 -12.35 6.40
CA ALA A 53 6.79 -12.26 6.77
C ALA A 53 7.43 -10.96 6.25
N ASP A 54 7.14 -10.57 5.01
CA ASP A 54 7.58 -9.29 4.44
C ASP A 54 6.97 -8.13 5.21
N ALA A 55 5.65 -8.18 5.46
CA ALA A 55 4.92 -7.19 6.24
C ALA A 55 5.54 -7.00 7.64
N ARG A 56 5.93 -8.09 8.32
CA ARG A 56 6.59 -8.03 9.62
C ARG A 56 7.91 -7.25 9.58
N VAL A 57 8.71 -7.44 8.53
CA VAL A 57 9.94 -6.67 8.32
C VAL A 57 9.60 -5.21 8.04
N MET A 58 8.61 -4.94 7.18
CA MET A 58 8.18 -3.58 6.82
C MET A 58 7.70 -2.78 8.04
N LEU A 59 6.89 -3.38 8.92
CA LEU A 59 6.37 -2.75 10.13
C LEU A 59 7.47 -2.32 11.12
N ARG A 60 8.64 -2.98 11.09
CA ARG A 60 9.80 -2.63 11.93
C ARG A 60 10.62 -1.45 11.40
N HIS A 61 10.37 -1.01 10.16
CA HIS A 61 11.15 0.02 9.49
C HIS A 61 10.26 1.18 8.99
N PRO A 62 9.60 1.93 9.89
CA PRO A 62 8.63 2.97 9.48
C PRO A 62 9.27 4.12 8.68
N ALA A 63 10.56 4.38 8.84
CA ALA A 63 11.28 5.42 8.09
C ALA A 63 11.71 4.98 6.67
N ARG A 64 11.55 3.70 6.32
CA ARG A 64 11.97 3.19 5.00
C ARG A 64 11.03 3.68 3.92
N LEU A 65 11.61 4.25 2.86
CA LEU A 65 10.89 4.61 1.64
C LEU A 65 10.59 3.36 0.81
N VAL A 66 9.36 3.27 0.33
CA VAL A 66 8.88 2.19 -0.55
C VAL A 66 8.15 2.79 -1.73
N THR A 67 8.25 2.11 -2.86
CA THR A 67 7.47 2.45 -4.04
C THR A 67 6.07 1.88 -3.88
N VAL A 68 5.06 2.73 -4.03
CA VAL A 68 3.67 2.29 -4.18
C VAL A 68 3.21 2.51 -5.61
N ARG A 69 2.22 1.75 -6.04
CA ARG A 69 1.51 2.07 -7.28
C ARG A 69 0.76 3.39 -7.09
N PRO A 70 0.96 4.39 -7.97
CA PRO A 70 0.15 5.60 -7.95
C PRO A 70 -1.30 5.23 -8.21
N ASP A 71 -2.21 5.91 -7.49
CA ASP A 71 -3.64 5.93 -7.81
C ASP A 71 -3.76 6.39 -9.28
N SER A 72 -4.25 5.49 -10.12
CA SER A 72 -4.40 5.68 -11.56
C SER A 72 -5.54 6.63 -11.98
N ALA A 73 -6.14 7.38 -11.05
CA ALA A 73 -7.15 8.41 -11.31
C ALA A 73 -6.69 9.58 -12.21
N VAL A 74 -5.40 9.70 -12.57
CA VAL A 74 -4.90 10.74 -13.48
C VAL A 74 -4.94 10.37 -14.99
N LYS A 75 -5.63 9.28 -15.40
CA LYS A 75 -5.75 8.93 -16.84
C LYS A 75 -7.16 8.68 -17.39
N SER A 76 -8.20 9.26 -16.77
CA SER A 76 -9.56 9.26 -17.35
C SER A 76 -10.08 10.65 -17.75
N ALA A 77 -9.21 11.64 -17.89
CA ALA A 77 -9.55 12.96 -18.44
C ALA A 77 -8.60 13.36 -19.58
N ALA A 78 -8.59 12.55 -20.64
CA ALA A 78 -8.07 12.95 -21.94
C ALA A 78 -8.74 12.06 -23.00
N ARG A 79 -10.03 12.31 -23.24
CA ARG A 79 -10.71 11.89 -24.46
C ARG A 79 -11.28 13.13 -25.13
#